data_AF-A0A158A1U7-F1
#
_entry.id   AF-A0A158A1U7-F1
#
_cell.length_a   1.000
_cell.length_b   1.000
_cell.length_c   1.000
_cell.angle_alpha   90.00
_cell.angle_beta   90.00
_cell.angle_gamma   90.00
#
_symmetry.space_group_name_H-M   'P 1'
#
loop_
_entity.id
_entity.type
_entity.pdbx_description
1 polymer ?
#
loop_
_entity_poly.entity_id
_entity_poly.type
_entity_poly.pdbx_seq_one_letter_code
_entity_poly.pdbx_strand_id
1 'polypeptide(L)'
;MKRSLSGLRQICDQMVAAFEEFLTGGIHHTAERRFATLWFTDIVNPTEQQRARGDREWRATLEAYEATTRRLVGQFGGHVVADEGDGVMAEFPAAGESLRAARLIVAAAREQNISIRAGLHAGELYEAGGERFGICISIAARVAAQAGANEVLATELVEGLVEGSDLSFAPRGEFDLKGVGMRRLAQLV
;
A
#
# COMPACT_ATOMS: atom_id res chain seq x y z
N MET A 1 -9.07 -28.60 -6.74
CA MET A 1 -9.86 -27.36 -6.86
C MET A 1 -8.89 -26.22 -7.10
N LYS A 2 -8.72 -25.82 -8.37
CA LYS A 2 -7.69 -24.87 -8.86
C LYS A 2 -8.35 -23.51 -9.09
N ARG A 3 -8.36 -22.63 -8.10
CA ARG A 3 -8.76 -21.21 -8.22
C ARG A 3 -8.03 -20.41 -7.15
N SER A 4 -6.80 -19.95 -7.43
CA SER A 4 -6.10 -19.00 -6.53
C SER A 4 -4.84 -18.37 -7.16
N LEU A 5 -4.23 -18.96 -8.20
CA LEU A 5 -3.05 -18.38 -8.87
C LEU A 5 -3.35 -17.68 -10.22
N SER A 6 -4.60 -17.71 -10.69
CA SER A 6 -4.99 -17.07 -11.97
C SER A 6 -5.17 -15.57 -11.84
N GLY A 7 -5.64 -15.06 -10.68
CA GLY A 7 -5.93 -13.63 -10.49
C GLY A 7 -4.68 -12.76 -10.44
N LEU A 8 -3.65 -13.14 -9.66
CA LEU A 8 -2.41 -12.38 -9.54
C LEU A 8 -1.61 -12.33 -10.85
N ARG A 9 -1.65 -13.42 -11.60
CA ARG A 9 -1.05 -13.48 -12.95
C ARG A 9 -1.86 -12.63 -13.92
N GLN A 10 -3.18 -12.67 -13.84
CA GLN A 10 -4.07 -11.87 -14.69
C GLN A 10 -3.98 -10.37 -14.39
N ILE A 11 -3.72 -9.97 -13.15
CA ILE A 11 -3.47 -8.57 -12.77
C ILE A 11 -2.06 -8.14 -13.18
N CYS A 12 -1.02 -8.97 -13.01
CA CYS A 12 0.28 -8.68 -13.61
C CYS A 12 0.20 -8.58 -15.13
N ASP A 13 -0.53 -9.48 -15.79
CA ASP A 13 -0.72 -9.50 -17.24
C ASP A 13 -1.59 -8.31 -17.70
N GLN A 14 -2.60 -7.90 -16.93
CA GLN A 14 -3.42 -6.71 -17.20
C GLN A 14 -2.69 -5.40 -16.92
N MET A 15 -1.90 -5.33 -15.85
CA MET A 15 -1.05 -4.18 -15.54
C MET A 15 0.10 -4.06 -16.54
N VAL A 16 0.67 -5.17 -17.01
CA VAL A 16 1.67 -5.19 -18.09
C VAL A 16 1.03 -4.83 -19.43
N ALA A 17 -0.15 -5.36 -19.76
CA ALA A 17 -0.86 -5.00 -20.99
C ALA A 17 -1.30 -3.52 -21.01
N ALA A 18 -1.78 -2.99 -19.88
CA ALA A 18 -2.08 -1.57 -19.71
C ALA A 18 -0.80 -0.70 -19.79
N PHE A 19 0.34 -1.22 -19.31
CA PHE A 19 1.66 -0.59 -19.50
C PHE A 19 2.10 -0.60 -20.97
N GLU A 20 1.86 -1.68 -21.71
CA GLU A 20 2.17 -1.80 -23.15
C GLU A 20 1.26 -0.89 -23.99
N GLU A 21 -0.01 -0.75 -23.62
CA GLU A 21 -0.97 0.16 -24.27
C GLU A 21 -0.62 1.64 -24.01
N PHE A 22 -0.17 1.97 -22.79
CA PHE A 22 0.35 3.30 -22.44
C PHE A 22 1.65 3.65 -23.19
N LEU A 23 2.56 2.68 -23.37
CA LEU A 23 3.82 2.85 -24.11
C LEU A 23 3.62 2.96 -25.63
N THR A 24 2.51 2.44 -26.18
CA THR A 24 2.22 2.44 -27.63
C THR A 24 1.47 3.69 -28.12
N GLY A 25 1.18 4.66 -27.25
CA GLY A 25 0.82 6.03 -27.67
C GLY A 25 -0.62 6.19 -28.16
N GLY A 26 -1.59 5.50 -27.56
CA GLY A 26 -3.00 5.56 -27.96
C GLY A 26 -3.92 6.27 -26.95
N ILE A 27 -4.40 7.45 -27.33
CA ILE A 27 -5.52 8.24 -26.76
C ILE A 27 -5.18 9.07 -25.50
N HIS A 28 -4.89 10.35 -25.76
CA HIS A 28 -5.00 11.44 -24.79
C HIS A 28 -6.45 11.61 -24.29
N HIS A 29 -6.88 10.77 -23.35
CA HIS A 29 -7.79 11.27 -22.32
C HIS A 29 -6.96 12.19 -21.43
N THR A 30 -7.46 13.39 -21.14
CA THR A 30 -6.80 14.36 -20.24
C THR A 30 -6.74 13.76 -18.83
N ALA A 31 -5.71 12.94 -18.59
CA ALA A 31 -5.48 12.34 -17.29
C ALA A 31 -5.24 13.46 -16.29
N GLU A 32 -6.02 13.48 -15.21
CA GLU A 32 -5.84 14.46 -14.17
C GLU A 32 -4.58 14.12 -13.39
N ARG A 33 -3.61 15.03 -13.38
CA ARG A 33 -2.38 14.88 -12.59
C ARG A 33 -2.63 15.41 -11.19
N ARG A 34 -2.35 14.59 -10.18
CA ARG A 34 -2.46 14.98 -8.78
C ARG A 34 -1.33 14.42 -7.94
N PHE A 35 -1.04 15.09 -6.83
CA PHE A 35 -0.08 14.63 -5.84
C PHE A 35 -0.82 13.92 -4.70
N ALA A 36 -0.34 12.76 -4.28
CA ALA A 36 -0.88 12.07 -3.12
C ALA A 36 0.21 11.32 -2.35
N THR A 37 -0.10 11.02 -1.09
CA THR A 37 0.63 10.01 -0.31
C THR A 37 -0.07 8.67 -0.45
N LEU A 38 0.66 7.68 -0.95
CA LEU A 38 0.19 6.32 -1.10
C LEU A 38 0.65 5.48 0.09
N TRP A 39 -0.30 4.73 0.64
CA TRP A 39 -0.07 3.73 1.66
C TRP A 39 -0.42 2.35 1.08
N PHE A 40 0.53 1.44 1.20
CA PHE A 40 0.34 0.03 0.87
C PHE A 40 0.52 -0.80 2.11
N THR A 41 -0.33 -1.80 2.28
CA THR A 41 -0.19 -2.81 3.32
C THR A 41 -0.38 -4.20 2.73
N ASP A 42 0.19 -5.18 3.42
CA ASP A 42 -0.01 -6.59 3.16
C ASP A 42 0.01 -7.36 4.49
N ILE A 43 -0.75 -8.45 4.57
CA ILE A 43 -0.77 -9.32 5.76
C ILE A 43 0.47 -10.23 5.73
N VAL A 44 1.08 -10.43 6.89
CA VAL A 44 2.24 -11.32 7.04
C VAL A 44 1.77 -12.77 7.21
N ASN A 45 2.38 -13.65 6.40
CA ASN A 45 2.12 -15.09 6.34
C ASN A 45 0.63 -15.49 6.26
N PRO A 46 -0.18 -14.90 5.36
CA PRO A 46 -1.63 -15.08 5.34
C PRO A 46 -2.02 -16.52 5.02
N THR A 47 -1.22 -17.24 4.21
CA THR A 47 -1.45 -18.66 3.92
C THR A 47 -1.29 -19.56 5.15
N GLU A 48 -0.31 -19.27 6.02
CA GLU A 48 -0.10 -20.03 7.25
C GLU A 48 -1.25 -19.80 8.23
N GLN A 49 -1.69 -18.54 8.36
CA GLN A 49 -2.83 -18.20 9.20
C GLN A 49 -4.13 -18.83 8.71
N GLN A 50 -4.38 -18.80 7.40
CA GLN A 50 -5.54 -19.46 6.79
C GLN A 50 -5.53 -20.97 7.05
N ARG A 51 -4.37 -21.63 6.91
CA ARG A 51 -4.24 -23.07 7.21
C ARG A 51 -4.51 -23.39 8.68
N ALA A 52 -4.08 -22.52 9.60
CA ALA A 52 -4.25 -22.73 11.03
C ALA A 52 -5.69 -22.48 11.52
N ARG A 53 -6.36 -21.45 11.00
CA ARG A 53 -7.71 -21.02 11.42
C ARG A 53 -8.85 -21.64 10.58
N GLY A 54 -8.53 -22.14 9.39
CA GLY A 54 -9.51 -22.57 8.41
C GLY A 54 -10.20 -21.40 7.69
N ASP A 55 -10.77 -21.70 6.53
CA ASP A 55 -11.23 -20.68 5.58
C ASP A 55 -12.30 -19.72 6.13
N ARG A 56 -13.24 -20.24 6.93
CA ARG A 56 -14.37 -19.43 7.45
C ARG A 56 -13.90 -18.41 8.48
N GLU A 57 -13.12 -18.84 9.47
CA GLU A 57 -12.59 -17.94 10.51
C GLU A 57 -11.61 -16.94 9.91
N TRP A 58 -10.77 -17.40 8.97
CA TRP A 58 -9.87 -16.52 8.24
C TRP A 58 -10.61 -15.45 7.46
N ARG A 59 -11.67 -15.81 6.72
CA ARG A 59 -12.46 -14.83 5.97
C ARG A 59 -13.13 -13.79 6.89
N ALA A 60 -13.66 -14.20 8.03
CA ALA A 60 -14.23 -13.28 9.01
C ALA A 60 -13.17 -12.31 9.59
N THR A 61 -11.93 -12.80 9.79
CA THR A 61 -10.80 -11.97 10.22
C THR A 61 -10.46 -10.92 9.15
N LEU A 62 -10.38 -11.33 7.87
CA LEU A 62 -10.12 -10.42 6.76
C LEU A 62 -11.21 -9.35 6.65
N GLU A 63 -12.48 -9.71 6.74
CA GLU A 63 -13.60 -8.75 6.65
C GLU A 63 -13.57 -7.71 7.79
N ALA A 64 -13.25 -8.14 9.02
CA ALA A 64 -13.09 -7.23 10.16
C ALA A 64 -11.90 -6.29 9.98
N TYR A 65 -10.80 -6.77 9.40
CA TYR A 65 -9.61 -5.98 9.10
C TYR A 65 -9.86 -4.98 7.98
N GLU A 66 -10.43 -5.42 6.85
CA GLU A 66 -10.81 -4.60 5.69
C GLU A 66 -11.75 -3.46 6.15
N ALA A 67 -12.78 -3.77 6.94
CA ALA A 67 -13.72 -2.78 7.46
C ALA A 67 -13.05 -1.76 8.41
N THR A 68 -12.17 -2.22 9.30
CA THR A 68 -11.45 -1.34 10.22
C THR A 68 -10.48 -0.43 9.48
N THR A 69 -9.75 -0.99 8.52
CA THR A 69 -8.82 -0.25 7.66
C THR A 69 -9.55 0.84 6.88
N ARG A 70 -10.66 0.50 6.20
CA ARG A 70 -11.45 1.48 5.44
C ARG A 70 -11.98 2.61 6.33
N ARG A 71 -12.46 2.28 7.54
CA ARG A 71 -12.92 3.27 8.51
C ARG A 71 -11.80 4.22 8.95
N LEU A 72 -10.63 3.67 9.30
CA LEU A 72 -9.48 4.47 9.75
C LEU A 72 -8.95 5.32 8.60
N VAL A 73 -8.78 4.75 7.39
CA VAL A 73 -8.38 5.52 6.20
C VAL A 73 -9.31 6.72 6.00
N GLY A 74 -10.63 6.52 6.04
CA GLY A 74 -11.60 7.62 5.90
C GLY A 74 -11.57 8.64 7.04
N GLN A 75 -11.33 8.21 8.28
CA GLN A 75 -11.20 9.10 9.44
C GLN A 75 -10.05 10.10 9.29
N PHE A 76 -8.98 9.71 8.59
CA PHE A 76 -7.81 10.53 8.32
C PHE A 76 -7.84 11.17 6.92
N GLY A 77 -9.03 11.27 6.31
CA GLY A 77 -9.24 11.95 5.02
C GLY A 77 -8.62 11.25 3.81
N GLY A 78 -8.17 10.00 3.97
CA GLY A 78 -7.76 9.16 2.86
C GLY A 78 -8.93 8.37 2.28
N HIS A 79 -8.65 7.61 1.23
CA HIS A 79 -9.58 6.64 0.72
C HIS A 79 -8.88 5.38 0.22
N VAL A 80 -9.57 4.25 0.32
CA VAL A 80 -9.11 2.96 -0.21
C VAL A 80 -9.31 2.97 -1.72
N VAL A 81 -8.23 2.70 -2.45
CA VAL A 81 -8.18 2.66 -3.92
C VAL A 81 -8.44 1.25 -4.43
N ALA A 82 -7.76 0.27 -3.83
CA ALA A 82 -7.86 -1.13 -4.19
C ALA A 82 -7.81 -1.98 -2.92
N ASP A 83 -8.56 -3.08 -2.97
CA ASP A 83 -8.74 -4.04 -1.88
C ASP A 83 -8.69 -5.44 -2.53
N GLU A 84 -7.49 -5.98 -2.68
CA GLU A 84 -7.26 -7.21 -3.46
C GLU A 84 -6.50 -8.24 -2.63
N GLY A 85 -7.21 -9.29 -2.21
CA GLY A 85 -6.63 -10.41 -1.48
C GLY A 85 -6.34 -10.08 -0.02
N ASP A 86 -5.05 -9.96 0.30
CA ASP A 86 -4.49 -9.69 1.63
C ASP A 86 -3.84 -8.29 1.73
N GLY A 87 -3.81 -7.55 0.63
CA GLY A 87 -3.24 -6.21 0.55
C GLY A 87 -4.26 -5.10 0.31
N VAL A 88 -4.01 -3.93 0.90
CA VAL A 88 -4.83 -2.73 0.72
C VAL A 88 -3.95 -1.59 0.22
N MET A 89 -4.44 -0.89 -0.81
CA MET A 89 -3.89 0.38 -1.26
C MET A 89 -4.84 1.51 -0.84
N ALA A 90 -4.30 2.50 -0.14
CA ALA A 90 -5.02 3.74 0.16
C ALA A 90 -4.20 4.94 -0.28
N GLU A 91 -4.89 6.03 -0.58
CA GLU A 91 -4.27 7.31 -0.85
C GLU A 91 -4.79 8.40 0.07
N PHE A 92 -3.89 9.32 0.40
CA PHE A 92 -4.12 10.41 1.33
C PHE A 92 -3.65 11.72 0.71
N PRO A 93 -4.36 12.84 0.96
CA PRO A 93 -3.89 14.16 0.52
C PRO A 93 -2.65 14.64 1.28
N ALA A 94 -2.42 14.13 2.50
CA ALA A 94 -1.33 14.58 3.37
C ALA A 94 -0.56 13.39 3.98
N ALA A 95 0.77 13.51 4.00
CA ALA A 95 1.67 12.48 4.53
C ALA A 95 1.46 12.24 6.03
N GLY A 96 1.28 13.32 6.81
CA GLY A 96 1.06 13.21 8.26
C GLY A 96 -0.19 12.40 8.61
N GLU A 97 -1.31 12.66 7.93
CA GLU A 97 -2.55 11.91 8.15
C GLU A 97 -2.41 10.44 7.75
N SER A 98 -1.71 10.16 6.65
CA SER A 98 -1.41 8.79 6.23
C SER A 98 -0.60 8.01 7.29
N LEU A 99 0.43 8.65 7.87
CA LEU A 99 1.27 8.03 8.90
C LEU A 99 0.50 7.80 10.21
N ARG A 100 -0.35 8.75 10.63
CA ARG A 100 -1.22 8.58 11.81
C ARG A 100 -2.22 7.45 11.60
N ALA A 101 -2.84 7.38 10.42
CA ALA A 101 -3.71 6.27 10.05
C ALA A 101 -2.95 4.93 10.09
N ALA A 102 -1.75 4.87 9.51
CA ALA A 102 -0.92 3.67 9.49
C ALA A 102 -0.64 3.12 10.89
N ARG A 103 -0.31 3.97 11.87
CA ARG A 103 -0.11 3.53 13.27
C ARG A 103 -1.35 2.87 13.86
N LEU A 104 -2.52 3.47 13.66
CA LEU A 104 -3.77 2.93 14.19
C LEU A 104 -4.20 1.66 13.47
N ILE A 105 -3.97 1.55 12.16
CA ILE A 105 -4.27 0.35 11.38
C ILE A 105 -3.37 -0.81 11.83
N VAL A 106 -2.07 -0.58 12.04
CA VAL A 106 -1.16 -1.59 12.60
C VAL A 106 -1.59 -2.02 14.00
N ALA A 107 -2.01 -1.08 14.86
CA ALA A 107 -2.51 -1.42 16.20
C ALA A 107 -3.79 -2.27 16.12
N ALA A 108 -4.75 -1.88 15.29
CA ALA A 108 -6.00 -2.62 15.10
C ALA A 108 -5.78 -4.02 14.49
N ALA A 109 -4.84 -4.15 13.54
CA ALA A 109 -4.45 -5.44 12.99
C ALA A 109 -3.93 -6.38 14.10
N ARG A 110 -3.07 -5.87 14.99
CA ARG A 110 -2.57 -6.64 16.14
C ARG A 110 -3.68 -7.08 17.09
N GLU A 111 -4.65 -6.22 17.36
CA GLU A 111 -5.84 -6.56 18.17
C GLU A 111 -6.67 -7.70 17.55
N GLN A 112 -6.64 -7.83 16.23
CA GLN A 112 -7.29 -8.91 15.47
C GLN A 112 -6.39 -10.14 15.29
N ASN A 113 -5.27 -10.21 16.01
CA ASN A 113 -4.26 -11.27 15.94
C ASN A 113 -3.69 -11.46 14.54
N ILE A 114 -3.62 -10.41 13.73
CA ILE A 114 -2.90 -10.42 12.45
C ILE A 114 -1.72 -9.45 12.53
N SER A 115 -0.68 -9.73 11.76
CA SER A 115 0.43 -8.80 11.59
C SER A 115 0.42 -8.33 10.15
N ILE A 116 0.61 -7.03 9.96
CA ILE A 116 0.68 -6.42 8.64
C ILE A 116 2.04 -5.77 8.45
N ARG A 117 2.49 -5.66 7.22
CA ARG A 117 3.63 -4.83 6.83
C ARG A 117 3.12 -3.69 5.98
N ALA A 118 3.66 -2.50 6.15
CA ALA A 118 3.20 -1.33 5.42
C ALA A 118 4.33 -0.46 4.88
N GLY A 119 4.04 0.22 3.76
CA GLY A 119 4.97 1.10 3.07
C GLY A 119 4.28 2.37 2.58
N LEU A 120 4.98 3.50 2.72
CA LEU A 120 4.50 4.80 2.28
C LEU A 120 5.47 5.46 1.31
N HIS A 121 4.89 6.09 0.31
CA HIS A 121 5.58 7.02 -0.59
C HIS A 121 4.62 8.12 -1.03
N ALA A 122 5.14 9.31 -1.32
CA ALA A 122 4.35 10.40 -1.87
C ALA A 122 4.87 10.78 -3.25
N GLY A 123 3.98 11.16 -4.16
CA GLY A 123 4.37 11.51 -5.51
C GLY A 123 3.19 11.90 -6.40
N GLU A 124 3.50 12.27 -7.63
CA GLU A 124 2.48 12.51 -8.64
C GLU A 124 1.93 11.19 -9.16
N LEU A 125 0.61 11.16 -9.33
CA LEU A 125 -0.14 10.09 -9.97
C LEU A 125 -1.10 10.70 -10.98
N TYR A 126 -1.51 9.88 -11.93
CA TYR A 126 -2.44 10.23 -12.98
C TYR A 126 -3.70 9.42 -12.83
N GLU A 127 -4.84 10.04 -13.09
CA GLU A 127 -6.13 9.38 -13.07
C GLU A 127 -6.84 9.55 -14.42
N ALA A 128 -7.25 8.43 -15.01
CA ALA A 128 -8.05 8.38 -16.23
C ALA A 128 -9.03 7.22 -16.14
N GLY A 129 -10.32 7.47 -16.42
CA GLY A 129 -11.34 6.42 -16.41
C GLY A 129 -11.54 5.71 -15.06
N GLY A 130 -11.13 6.34 -13.95
CA GLY A 130 -11.17 5.74 -12.60
C GLY A 130 -9.95 4.88 -12.26
N GLU A 131 -9.06 4.66 -13.22
CA GLU A 131 -7.79 3.97 -13.00
C GLU A 131 -6.69 4.95 -12.62
N ARG A 132 -5.79 4.50 -11.73
CA ARG A 132 -4.62 5.26 -11.28
C ARG A 132 -3.36 4.65 -11.83
N PHE A 133 -2.47 5.49 -12.35
CA PHE A 133 -1.17 5.06 -12.85
C PHE A 133 -0.07 6.06 -12.47
N GLY A 134 1.15 5.54 -12.31
CA GLY A 134 2.31 6.34 -11.93
C GLY A 134 3.37 5.50 -11.24
N ILE A 135 4.63 5.92 -11.40
CA ILE A 135 5.77 5.23 -10.76
C ILE A 135 5.66 5.25 -9.23
N CYS A 136 4.99 6.26 -8.65
CA CYS A 136 4.78 6.39 -7.22
C CYS A 136 4.05 5.16 -6.62
N ILE A 137 3.10 4.57 -7.37
CA ILE A 137 2.36 3.35 -6.97
C ILE A 137 3.34 2.18 -6.82
N SER A 138 4.20 1.99 -7.82
CA SER A 138 5.22 0.94 -7.79
C SER A 138 6.25 1.17 -6.68
N ILE A 139 6.62 2.42 -6.39
CA ILE A 139 7.53 2.75 -5.29
C ILE A 139 6.89 2.39 -3.96
N ALA A 140 5.67 2.85 -3.68
CA ALA A 140 4.98 2.60 -2.42
C ALA A 140 4.80 1.09 -2.15
N ALA A 141 4.38 0.32 -3.16
CA ALA A 141 4.27 -1.14 -3.05
C ALA A 141 5.62 -1.81 -2.74
N ARG A 142 6.71 -1.36 -3.37
CA ARG A 142 8.06 -1.89 -3.14
C ARG A 142 8.60 -1.52 -1.76
N VAL A 143 8.26 -0.35 -1.24
CA VAL A 143 8.57 0.04 0.14
C VAL A 143 7.85 -0.87 1.12
N ALA A 144 6.56 -1.15 0.91
CA ALA A 144 5.79 -2.06 1.77
C ALA A 144 6.38 -3.47 1.79
N ALA A 145 6.88 -3.95 0.64
CA ALA A 145 7.53 -5.24 0.53
C ALA A 145 8.87 -5.34 1.30
N GLN A 146 9.54 -4.21 1.62
CA GLN A 146 10.73 -4.20 2.47
C GLN A 146 10.40 -4.22 3.97
N ALA A 147 9.15 -3.94 4.34
CA ALA A 147 8.74 -3.84 5.73
C ALA A 147 8.55 -5.23 6.37
N GLY A 148 9.01 -5.37 7.61
CA GLY A 148 8.77 -6.53 8.46
C GLY A 148 7.37 -6.53 9.08
N ALA A 149 7.12 -7.54 9.92
CA ALA A 149 5.85 -7.68 10.62
C ALA A 149 5.60 -6.52 11.58
N ASN A 150 4.45 -5.86 11.39
CA ASN A 150 4.00 -4.67 12.10
C ASN A 150 4.92 -3.46 11.93
N GLU A 151 5.69 -3.44 10.86
CA GLU A 151 6.57 -2.33 10.50
C GLU A 151 5.88 -1.44 9.47
N VAL A 152 6.07 -0.13 9.63
CA VAL A 152 5.65 0.90 8.68
C VAL A 152 6.89 1.59 8.17
N LEU A 153 7.24 1.34 6.91
CA LEU A 153 8.34 2.00 6.24
C LEU A 153 7.86 3.18 5.39
N ALA A 154 8.70 4.19 5.29
CA ALA A 154 8.46 5.36 4.46
C ALA A 154 9.72 5.72 3.68
N THR A 155 9.56 6.28 2.48
CA THR A 155 10.66 6.92 1.76
C THR A 155 11.08 8.23 2.43
N GLU A 156 12.32 8.66 2.23
CA GLU A 156 12.84 9.97 2.67
C GLU A 156 11.95 11.17 2.31
N LEU A 157 11.24 11.15 1.17
CA LEU A 157 10.31 12.21 0.79
C LEU A 157 9.13 12.32 1.76
N VAL A 158 8.59 11.19 2.21
CA VAL A 158 7.47 11.18 3.17
C VAL A 158 7.93 11.68 4.53
N GLU A 159 9.14 11.31 4.96
CA GLU A 159 9.78 11.83 6.17
C GLU A 159 9.96 13.36 6.09
N GLY A 160 10.51 13.86 4.97
CA GLY A 160 10.69 15.30 4.77
C GLY A 160 9.39 16.11 4.69
N LEU A 161 8.30 15.52 4.18
CA LEU A 161 6.98 16.18 4.12
C LEU A 161 6.33 16.41 5.50
N VAL A 162 6.81 15.73 6.54
CA VAL A 162 6.28 15.85 7.90
C VAL A 162 7.30 16.41 8.89
N GLU A 163 8.35 17.06 8.38
CA GLU A 163 9.31 17.79 9.20
C GLU A 163 8.58 18.85 10.06
N GLY A 164 8.91 18.90 11.35
CA GLY A 164 8.21 19.77 12.33
C GLY A 164 6.91 19.21 12.90
N SER A 165 6.51 18.00 12.53
CA SER A 165 5.41 17.27 13.19
C SER A 165 5.88 16.54 14.46
N ASP A 166 4.92 15.89 15.14
CA ASP A 166 5.14 14.98 16.27
C ASP A 166 5.51 13.54 15.84
N LEU A 167 5.67 13.28 14.54
CA LEU A 167 6.00 11.97 14.00
C LEU A 167 7.52 11.76 14.01
N SER A 168 7.95 10.57 14.43
CA SER A 168 9.36 10.22 14.56
C SER A 168 9.72 9.02 13.69
N PHE A 169 10.95 8.99 13.20
CA PHE A 169 11.44 7.93 12.34
C PHE A 169 12.78 7.38 12.82
N ALA A 170 12.95 6.06 12.69
CA ALA A 170 14.23 5.37 12.84
C ALA A 170 14.80 5.04 11.45
N PRO A 171 16.05 5.42 11.12
CA PRO A 171 16.65 5.08 9.83
C PRO A 171 16.75 3.57 9.62
N ARG A 172 16.41 3.09 8.41
CA ARG A 172 16.54 1.67 8.03
C ARG A 172 17.59 1.40 6.97
N GLY A 173 18.15 2.45 6.37
CA GLY A 173 19.24 2.37 5.39
C GLY A 173 18.77 2.53 3.96
N GLU A 174 19.64 2.16 3.02
CA GLU A 174 19.38 2.22 1.59
C GLU A 174 18.98 0.85 1.04
N PHE A 175 17.97 0.84 0.18
CA PHE A 175 17.40 -0.35 -0.43
C PHE A 175 17.35 -0.18 -1.94
N ASP A 176 17.80 -1.19 -2.69
CA ASP A 176 17.59 -1.25 -4.13
C ASP A 176 16.18 -1.76 -4.42
N LEU A 177 15.27 -0.84 -4.74
CA LEU A 177 13.91 -1.19 -5.09
C LEU A 177 13.87 -1.61 -6.56
N LYS A 178 13.63 -2.91 -6.81
CA LYS A 178 13.60 -3.51 -8.16
C LYS A 178 12.87 -2.61 -9.17
N GLY A 179 13.55 -2.16 -10.23
CA GLY A 179 12.93 -1.34 -11.28
C GLY A 179 12.61 0.11 -10.88
N VAL A 180 13.13 0.59 -9.75
CA VAL A 180 13.12 1.99 -9.30
C VAL A 180 14.56 2.47 -9.06
N GLY A 181 15.39 1.64 -8.44
CA GLY A 181 16.74 1.95 -7.99
C GLY A 181 16.81 2.24 -6.49
N MET A 182 17.99 2.71 -6.05
CA MET A 182 18.30 2.95 -4.65
C MET A 182 17.37 4.00 -4.01
N ARG A 183 16.88 3.69 -2.82
CA ARG A 183 16.08 4.59 -1.97
C ARG A 183 16.46 4.44 -0.51
N ARG A 184 16.51 5.56 0.21
CA ARG A 184 16.58 5.54 1.67
C ARG A 184 15.19 5.33 2.26
N LEU A 185 15.11 4.39 3.19
CA LEU A 185 13.90 4.09 3.94
C LEU A 185 14.09 4.38 5.43
N ALA A 186 13.01 4.80 6.06
CA ALA A 186 12.93 4.99 7.50
C ALA A 186 11.66 4.32 8.04
N GLN A 187 11.76 3.79 9.26
CA GLN A 187 10.65 3.18 9.97
C GLN A 187 9.97 4.22 10.84
N LEU A 188 8.64 4.31 10.79
CA LEU A 188 7.85 5.10 11.73
C LEU A 188 7.91 4.49 13.14
N VAL A 189 8.25 5.30 14.16
CA VAL A 189 8.38 4.88 15.58
C VAL A 189 7.40 5.60 16.51
#